data_AF-A0A1Q8QWN4-F1
#
_entry.id   AF-A0A1Q8QWN4-F1
#
_cell.length_a   1.000
_cell.length_b   1.000
_cell.length_c   1.000
_cell.angle_alpha   90.00
_cell.angle_beta   90.00
_cell.angle_gamma   90.00
#
_symmetry.space_group_name_H-M   'P 1'
#
loop_
_entity.id
_entity.type
_entity.pdbx_description
1 polymer ?
#
loop_
_entity_poly.entity_id
_entity_poly.type
_entity_poly.pdbx_seq_one_letter_code
_entity_poly.pdbx_strand_id
1 'polypeptide(L)'
;MYLYKIRTDGTGKTKLNSDQSYDINVVGDWIYYSNVSDNMYLYKIRTDGTGETKLNNDKSQSISVVGDWIYYFTKPSNTSGIHYKIRTDGTENQQVK
;
A
#
# COMPACT_ATOMS: atom_id res chain seq x y z
N MET A 1 -3.03 -10.30 -8.11
CA MET A 1 -2.24 -9.70 -9.22
C MET A 1 -0.89 -9.26 -8.65
N TYR A 2 0.23 -9.53 -9.31
CA TYR A 2 1.55 -9.05 -8.85
C TYR A 2 1.82 -7.64 -9.33
N LEU A 3 2.74 -6.93 -8.68
CA LEU A 3 3.15 -5.60 -9.09
C LEU A 3 4.13 -5.67 -10.28
N TYR A 4 3.79 -4.94 -11.35
CA TYR A 4 4.65 -4.77 -12.51
C TYR A 4 4.78 -3.29 -12.85
N LYS A 5 5.96 -2.90 -13.33
CA LYS A 5 6.23 -1.60 -13.94
C LYS A 5 6.43 -1.79 -15.43
N ILE A 6 5.89 -0.88 -16.22
CA ILE A 6 6.02 -0.86 -17.69
C ILE A 6 6.08 0.61 -18.12
N ARG A 7 6.82 0.92 -19.18
CA ARG A 7 6.81 2.25 -19.77
C ARG A 7 5.45 2.52 -20.42
N THR A 8 5.10 3.80 -20.59
CA THR A 8 3.85 4.22 -21.23
C THR A 8 3.79 3.84 -22.71
N ASP A 9 4.94 3.59 -23.34
CA ASP A 9 5.06 3.04 -24.69
C ASP A 9 4.86 1.51 -24.75
N GLY A 10 4.61 0.84 -23.61
CA GLY A 10 4.43 -0.61 -23.53
C GLY A 10 5.73 -1.43 -23.47
N THR A 11 6.90 -0.80 -23.43
CA THR A 11 8.19 -1.50 -23.34
C THR A 11 8.70 -1.62 -21.90
N GLY A 12 9.73 -2.45 -21.70
CA GLY A 12 10.46 -2.51 -20.42
C GLY A 12 9.62 -3.02 -19.25
N LYS A 13 8.79 -4.05 -19.48
CA LYS A 13 8.01 -4.67 -18.41
C LYS A 13 8.93 -5.35 -17.40
N THR A 14 8.80 -4.98 -16.13
CA THR A 14 9.58 -5.53 -15.02
C THR A 14 8.66 -5.92 -13.87
N LYS A 15 8.87 -7.11 -13.30
CA LYS A 15 8.16 -7.57 -12.08
C LYS A 15 8.81 -6.92 -10.87
N LEU A 16 8.02 -6.29 -10.01
CA LEU A 16 8.53 -5.59 -8.82
C LEU A 16 8.40 -6.40 -7.54
N ASN A 17 7.37 -7.25 -7.41
CA ASN A 17 7.23 -8.14 -6.27
C ASN A 17 6.58 -9.48 -6.66
N SER A 18 6.63 -10.44 -5.74
CA SER A 18 6.00 -11.75 -5.89
C SER A 18 4.73 -11.92 -5.05
N ASP A 19 4.21 -10.84 -4.49
CA ASP A 19 3.00 -10.82 -3.68
C ASP A 19 1.79 -10.25 -4.42
N GLN A 20 0.62 -10.78 -4.09
CA GLN A 20 -0.62 -10.25 -4.63
C GLN A 20 -0.86 -8.85 -4.04
N SER A 21 -0.90 -7.84 -4.89
CA SER A 21 -0.90 -6.42 -4.52
C SER A 21 -2.14 -5.72 -5.06
N TYR A 22 -2.97 -5.16 -4.17
CA TYR A 22 -4.20 -4.43 -4.48
C TYR A 22 -4.10 -2.96 -4.04
N ASP A 23 -5.04 -2.11 -4.46
CA ASP A 23 -5.15 -0.70 -4.05
C ASP A 23 -3.86 0.14 -4.25
N ILE A 24 -3.22 -0.05 -5.40
CA ILE A 24 -1.90 0.49 -5.72
C ILE A 24 -1.93 2.02 -5.87
N ASN A 25 -1.05 2.72 -5.16
CA ASN A 25 -0.81 4.15 -5.26
C ASN A 25 0.69 4.41 -5.49
N VAL A 26 1.05 5.35 -6.38
CA VAL A 26 2.46 5.70 -6.66
C VAL A 26 2.68 7.17 -6.32
N VAL A 27 3.65 7.46 -5.44
CA VAL A 27 4.04 8.83 -5.06
C VAL A 27 5.56 8.94 -5.05
N GLY A 28 6.10 9.75 -5.95
CA GLY A 28 7.55 9.85 -6.15
C GLY A 28 8.17 8.49 -6.48
N ASP A 29 9.19 8.10 -5.71
CA ASP A 29 9.91 6.84 -5.89
C ASP A 29 9.26 5.65 -5.17
N TRP A 30 8.11 5.83 -4.51
CA TRP A 30 7.45 4.81 -3.71
C TRP A 30 6.12 4.35 -4.32
N ILE A 31 5.85 3.07 -4.14
CA ILE A 31 4.60 2.40 -4.46
C ILE A 31 4.01 1.87 -3.16
N TYR A 32 2.78 2.25 -2.86
CA TYR A 32 2.03 1.83 -1.67
C TYR A 32 0.89 0.91 -2.11
N TYR A 33 0.65 -0.18 -1.38
CA TYR A 33 -0.32 -1.20 -1.76
C TYR A 33 -0.79 -2.03 -0.57
N SER A 34 -1.95 -2.68 -0.73
CA SER A 34 -2.41 -3.75 0.17
C SER A 34 -1.79 -5.07 -0.27
N ASN A 35 -0.99 -5.70 0.61
CA ASN A 35 -0.43 -7.01 0.35
C ASN A 35 -1.46 -8.11 0.68
N VAL A 36 -2.16 -8.60 -0.34
CA VAL A 36 -3.18 -9.66 -0.20
C VAL A 36 -2.56 -10.99 0.22
N SER A 37 -1.30 -11.26 -0.14
CA SER A 37 -0.57 -12.45 0.32
C SER A 37 -0.35 -12.44 1.84
N ASP A 38 -0.29 -11.25 2.44
CA ASP A 38 -0.15 -11.06 3.90
C ASP A 38 -1.32 -10.24 4.46
N ASN A 39 -2.50 -10.86 4.49
CA ASN A 39 -3.71 -10.38 5.19
C ASN A 39 -4.22 -8.98 4.77
N MET A 40 -3.85 -8.51 3.58
CA MET A 40 -4.13 -7.15 3.10
C MET A 40 -3.51 -6.05 3.98
N TYR A 41 -2.38 -6.32 4.63
CA TYR A 41 -1.65 -5.28 5.34
C TYR A 41 -1.06 -4.25 4.37
N LEU A 42 -0.79 -3.06 4.89
CA LEU A 42 -0.23 -1.96 4.11
C LEU A 42 1.28 -2.13 3.94
N TYR A 43 1.75 -2.09 2.69
CA TYR A 43 3.16 -2.18 2.33
C TYR A 43 3.55 -1.00 1.46
N LYS A 44 4.87 -0.75 1.42
CA LYS A 44 5.51 0.08 0.39
C LYS A 44 6.71 -0.61 -0.22
N ILE A 45 7.02 -0.28 -1.47
CA ILE A 45 8.21 -0.72 -2.20
C ILE A 45 8.69 0.42 -3.11
N ARG A 46 9.99 0.52 -3.38
CA ARG A 46 10.50 1.50 -4.35
C ARG A 46 10.09 1.13 -5.77
N THR A 47 10.03 2.11 -6.67
CA THR A 47 9.68 1.88 -8.09
C THR A 47 10.75 1.10 -8.87
N ASP A 48 11.90 0.83 -8.27
CA ASP A 48 12.94 -0.08 -8.76
C ASP A 48 12.82 -1.51 -8.20
N GLY A 49 11.85 -1.77 -7.31
CA GLY A 49 11.62 -3.06 -6.68
C GLY A 49 12.41 -3.30 -5.39
N THR A 50 13.18 -2.33 -4.91
CA THR A 50 13.94 -2.44 -3.66
C THR A 50 13.20 -1.86 -2.46
N GLY A 51 13.70 -2.13 -1.25
CA GLY A 51 13.22 -1.47 -0.03
C GLY A 51 11.77 -1.79 0.35
N GLU A 52 11.27 -2.97 0.00
CA GLU A 52 9.95 -3.43 0.43
C GLU A 52 9.85 -3.39 1.95
N THR A 53 8.79 -2.75 2.47
CA THR A 53 8.59 -2.51 3.90
C THR A 53 7.11 -2.63 4.24
N LYS A 54 6.79 -3.43 5.26
CA LYS A 54 5.46 -3.47 5.88
C LYS A 54 5.26 -2.25 6.76
N LEU A 55 4.15 -1.54 6.58
CA LEU A 55 3.85 -0.30 7.32
C LEU A 55 2.92 -0.51 8.52
N ASN A 56 2.05 -1.54 8.49
CA ASN A 56 1.16 -1.84 9.61
C ASN A 56 0.82 -3.35 9.70
N ASN A 57 0.07 -3.72 10.74
CA ASN A 57 -0.50 -5.06 10.93
C ASN A 57 -2.03 -5.02 10.95
N ASP A 58 -2.63 -4.02 10.29
CA ASP A 58 -4.08 -3.85 10.19
C ASP A 58 -4.53 -4.06 8.74
N LYS A 59 -5.63 -4.77 8.55
CA LYS A 59 -6.23 -4.94 7.23
C LYS A 59 -6.49 -3.56 6.63
N SER A 60 -5.87 -3.27 5.50
CA SER A 60 -5.87 -1.94 4.88
C SER A 60 -6.49 -2.05 3.49
N GLN A 61 -7.62 -1.40 3.29
CA GLN A 61 -8.37 -1.39 2.03
C GLN A 61 -8.64 0.05 1.59
N SER A 62 -8.91 0.25 0.30
CA SER A 62 -9.23 1.57 -0.27
C SER A 62 -8.17 2.61 0.08
N ILE A 63 -6.89 2.24 -0.10
CA ILE A 63 -5.75 3.07 0.26
C ILE A 63 -5.69 4.31 -0.65
N SER A 64 -5.36 5.47 -0.05
CA SER A 64 -5.04 6.71 -0.78
C SER A 64 -3.91 7.45 -0.09
N VAL A 65 -2.96 7.97 -0.87
CA VAL A 65 -1.78 8.69 -0.35
C VAL A 65 -1.92 10.18 -0.63
N VAL A 66 -1.87 11.02 0.41
CA VAL A 66 -2.01 12.49 0.31
C VAL A 66 -0.96 13.16 1.18
N GLY A 67 0.02 13.82 0.55
CA GLY A 67 1.18 14.35 1.24
C GLY A 67 1.94 13.24 1.98
N ASP A 68 2.21 13.46 3.26
CA ASP A 68 2.92 12.49 4.11
C ASP A 68 2.00 11.46 4.77
N TRP A 69 0.72 11.42 4.41
CA TRP A 69 -0.27 10.53 5.01
C TRP A 69 -0.80 9.51 4.01
N ILE A 70 -1.00 8.31 4.52
CA ILE A 70 -1.72 7.22 3.86
C ILE A 70 -3.03 7.04 4.61
N TYR A 71 -4.14 7.22 3.90
CA TYR A 71 -5.49 6.98 4.41
C TYR A 71 -5.93 5.59 3.97
N TYR A 72 -6.59 4.86 4.86
CA TYR A 72 -7.10 3.53 4.55
C TYR A 72 -8.34 3.22 5.39
N PHE A 73 -9.11 2.27 4.90
CA PHE A 73 -10.27 1.71 5.58
C PHE A 73 -9.91 0.34 6.14
N THR A 74 -10.21 0.13 7.42
CA THR A 74 -10.14 -1.19 8.06
C THR A 74 -11.50 -1.58 8.59
N LYS A 75 -11.79 -2.88 8.57
CA LYS A 75 -13.00 -3.45 9.15
C LYS A 75 -12.64 -4.71 9.94
N PRO A 76 -12.33 -4.58 11.24
CA PRO A 76 -12.23 -5.73 12.12
C PRO A 76 -13.54 -6.52 12.12
N SER A 77 -13.46 -7.84 12.24
CA SER A 77 -14.63 -8.72 12.28
C SER A 77 -15.64 -8.24 13.33
N ASN A 78 -16.92 -8.15 12.95
CA ASN A 78 -18.03 -7.72 13.80
C ASN A 78 -17.98 -6.26 14.29
N THR A 79 -17.23 -5.39 13.62
CA THR A 79 -17.23 -3.94 13.89
C THR A 79 -17.65 -3.14 12.66
N SER A 80 -18.11 -1.91 12.90
CA SER A 80 -18.27 -0.93 11.84
C SER A 80 -16.91 -0.65 11.20
N GLY A 81 -16.91 -0.33 9.91
CA GLY A 81 -15.69 0.10 9.24
C GLY A 81 -15.15 1.40 9.83
N ILE A 82 -13.83 1.48 9.98
CA ILE A 82 -13.14 2.60 10.59
C ILE A 82 -12.09 3.13 9.61
N HIS A 83 -12.04 4.45 9.46
CA HIS A 83 -11.00 5.13 8.68
C HIS A 83 -9.78 5.41 9.55
N TYR A 84 -8.60 5.07 9.02
CA TYR A 84 -7.31 5.30 9.66
C TYR A 84 -6.42 6.13 8.74
N LYS A 85 -5.40 6.72 9.35
CA LYS A 85 -4.27 7.29 8.65
C LYS A 85 -2.96 6.87 9.32
N ILE A 86 -1.93 6.71 8.52
CA ILE A 86 -0.56 6.41 8.94
C ILE A 86 0.42 7.24 8.11
N ARG A 87 1.56 7.64 8.66
CA ARG A 87 2.58 8.33 7.88
C ARG A 87 3.16 7.42 6.81
N THR A 88 3.68 8.01 5.73
CA THR A 88 4.32 7.28 4.62
C THR A 88 5.59 6.52 5.03
N ASP A 89 6.15 6.80 6.20
CA ASP A 89 7.24 6.05 6.83
C ASP A 89 6.78 4.94 7.78
N GLY A 90 5.47 4.80 8.03
CA GLY A 90 4.89 3.82 8.95
C GLY A 90 4.69 4.31 10.38
N THR A 91 5.00 5.57 10.66
CA THR A 91 4.78 6.16 12.00
C THR A 91 3.37 6.75 12.16
N GLU A 92 2.99 7.08 13.39
CA GLU A 92 1.73 7.77 13.73
C GLU A 92 0.43 7.11 13.19
N ASN A 93 0.33 5.78 13.23
CA ASN A 93 -0.90 5.06 12.87
C ASN A 93 -2.03 5.40 13.85
N GLN A 94 -3.12 6.01 13.36
CA GLN A 94 -4.23 6.46 14.17
C GLN A 94 -5.54 6.52 13.40
N GLN A 95 -6.65 6.38 14.13
CA GLN A 95 -7.99 6.56 13.59
C GLN A 95 -8.22 8.03 13.16
N VAL A 96 -8.91 8.22 12.02
CA VAL A 96 -9.44 9.52 11.60
C VAL A 96 -10.75 9.77 12.38
N LYS A 97 -10.82 10.89 13.10
CA LYS A 97 -12.00 11.32 13.85
C LYS A 97 -12.89 12.24 13.04
#